data_AF-A0AAJ4YZM1-F1
#
_entry.id   AF-A0AAJ4YZM1-F1
#
_cell.length_a   1.000
_cell.length_b   1.000
_cell.length_c   1.000
_cell.angle_alpha   90.00
_cell.angle_beta   90.00
_cell.angle_gamma   90.00
#
_symmetry.space_group_name_H-M   'P 1'
#
loop_
_entity.id
_entity.type
_entity.pdbx_description
1 polymer ?
#
loop_
_entity_poly.entity_id
_entity_poly.type
_entity_poly.pdbx_seq_one_letter_code
_entity_poly.pdbx_strand_id
1 'polypeptide(L)'
;MKTRIVSSVTTTLLLGSILMNPVANAADSDINIKTGTTDIGSNTTVKTGDLVTYDKENGMHKKVFYSFIDDKNHNKKILVIRTKGTIAGQYRVYSEEGANKSGLAWPSAFKV
;
A
#
# COMPACT_ATOMS: atom_id res chain seq x y z
N MET A 1 48.91 -14.10 8.79
CA MET A 1 47.46 -13.86 8.95
C MET A 1 47.11 -12.56 8.24
N LYS A 2 46.31 -12.59 7.15
CA LYS A 2 45.89 -11.38 6.42
C LYS A 2 44.51 -10.96 6.90
N THR A 3 44.41 -9.77 7.49
CA THR A 3 43.15 -9.17 7.94
C THR A 3 42.38 -8.68 6.71
N ARG A 4 41.19 -9.24 6.45
CA ARG A 4 40.24 -8.67 5.46
C ARG A 4 39.34 -7.68 6.19
N ILE A 5 39.43 -6.41 5.84
CA ILE A 5 38.45 -5.40 6.21
C ILE A 5 37.32 -5.49 5.19
N VAL A 6 36.16 -5.97 5.62
CA VAL A 6 34.94 -5.91 4.81
C VAL A 6 34.29 -4.57 5.12
N SER A 7 34.41 -3.62 4.18
CA SER A 7 33.72 -2.33 4.25
C SER A 7 32.22 -2.58 4.10
N SER A 8 31.47 -2.45 5.19
CA SER A 8 30.01 -2.47 5.18
C SER A 8 29.51 -1.13 4.65
N VAL A 9 29.24 -1.05 3.34
CA VAL A 9 28.54 0.09 2.74
C VAL A 9 27.11 0.10 3.29
N THR A 10 26.86 0.96 4.27
CA THR A 10 25.51 1.23 4.77
C THR A 10 24.83 2.15 3.77
N THR A 11 23.99 1.58 2.89
CA THR A 11 23.14 2.38 2.00
C THR A 11 21.99 2.92 2.83
N THR A 12 22.13 4.16 3.31
CA THR A 12 21.02 4.91 3.90
C THR A 12 20.02 5.22 2.80
N LEU A 13 18.85 4.58 2.82
CA LEU A 13 17.72 5.00 1.99
C LEU A 13 17.33 6.41 2.43
N LEU A 14 17.68 7.40 1.62
CA LEU A 14 17.17 8.75 1.76
C LEU A 14 15.67 8.69 1.41
N LEU A 15 14.81 8.65 2.43
CA LEU A 15 13.39 8.95 2.25
C LEU A 15 13.34 10.41 1.80
N GLY A 16 13.32 10.63 0.49
CA GLY A 16 13.02 11.93 -0.09
C GLY A 16 11.68 12.37 0.47
N SER A 17 11.74 13.36 1.35
CA SER A 17 10.58 14.11 1.80
C SER A 17 9.83 14.56 0.56
N ILE A 18 8.66 13.95 0.33
CA ILE A 18 7.68 14.46 -0.61
C ILE A 18 7.35 15.86 -0.09
N LEU A 19 7.83 16.90 -0.77
CA LEU A 19 7.29 18.24 -0.63
C LEU A 19 5.80 18.14 -0.99
N MET A 20 4.95 17.93 0.01
CA MET A 20 3.52 18.17 -0.12
C MET A 20 3.38 19.67 -0.26
N ASN A 21 3.13 20.12 -1.49
CA ASN A 21 2.89 21.51 -1.81
C ASN A 21 1.64 21.94 -1.02
N PRO A 22 1.72 22.91 -0.09
CA PRO A 22 0.61 23.24 0.83
C PRO A 22 -0.57 23.95 0.14
N VAL A 23 -0.62 23.98 -1.19
CA VAL A 23 -1.58 24.76 -1.99
C VAL A 23 -2.67 23.88 -2.66
N ALA A 24 -2.68 22.57 -2.45
CA ALA A 24 -3.44 21.64 -3.30
C ALA A 24 -4.73 21.07 -2.69
N ASN A 25 -5.43 21.80 -1.81
CA ASN A 25 -6.59 21.24 -1.09
C ASN A 25 -7.84 22.15 -1.04
N ALA A 26 -7.94 23.15 -1.93
CA ALA A 26 -9.21 23.83 -2.13
C ALA A 26 -10.13 22.92 -2.95
N ALA A 27 -11.40 22.76 -2.54
CA ALA A 27 -12.37 22.11 -3.40
C ALA A 27 -12.62 23.00 -4.61
N ASP A 28 -12.98 22.43 -5.77
CA ASP A 28 -13.28 23.20 -6.98
C ASP A 28 -14.28 24.35 -6.72
N SER A 29 -15.29 24.10 -5.87
CA SER A 29 -16.30 25.08 -5.45
C SER A 29 -15.71 26.32 -4.78
N ASP A 30 -14.60 26.16 -4.06
CA ASP A 30 -13.96 27.21 -3.26
C ASP A 30 -13.18 28.19 -4.14
N ILE A 31 -12.88 27.81 -5.38
CA ILE A 31 -12.08 28.59 -6.34
C ILE A 31 -12.89 28.95 -7.60
N ASN A 32 -14.22 28.98 -7.48
CA ASN A 32 -15.14 29.29 -8.58
C ASN A 32 -15.00 28.38 -9.81
N ILE A 33 -14.48 27.16 -9.62
CA ILE A 33 -14.44 26.12 -10.64
C ILE A 33 -15.63 25.19 -10.42
N LYS A 34 -16.28 24.76 -11.50
CA LYS A 34 -17.36 23.77 -11.39
C LYS A 34 -16.78 22.46 -10.86
N THR A 35 -17.42 21.88 -9.85
CA THR A 35 -17.00 20.60 -9.25
C THR A 35 -16.79 19.49 -10.29
N GLY A 36 -15.63 18.83 -10.22
CA GLY A 36 -15.20 17.75 -11.09
C GLY A 36 -14.59 18.22 -12.41
N THR A 37 -14.38 19.53 -12.60
CA THR A 37 -13.75 20.07 -13.82
C THR A 37 -12.27 19.70 -13.88
N THR A 38 -11.61 19.60 -12.73
CA THR A 38 -10.18 19.28 -12.64
C THR A 38 -9.92 17.77 -12.44
N ASP A 39 -10.99 16.96 -12.40
CA ASP A 39 -10.90 15.50 -12.30
C ASP A 39 -10.41 14.86 -13.59
N ILE A 40 -9.74 13.70 -13.47
CA ILE A 40 -9.14 12.97 -14.59
C ILE A 40 -10.03 11.79 -14.99
N GLY A 41 -10.07 11.46 -16.29
CA GLY A 41 -10.71 10.25 -16.81
C GLY A 41 -12.06 10.47 -17.48
N SER A 42 -12.48 11.72 -17.68
CA SER A 42 -13.64 12.04 -18.50
C SER A 42 -13.44 11.54 -19.94
N ASN A 43 -14.51 11.04 -20.55
CA ASN A 43 -14.51 10.50 -21.92
C ASN A 43 -13.39 9.44 -22.21
N THR A 44 -12.94 8.73 -21.18
CA THR A 44 -11.85 7.76 -21.28
C THR A 44 -12.36 6.35 -20.99
N THR A 45 -12.06 5.38 -21.86
CA THR A 45 -12.34 3.97 -21.55
C THR A 45 -11.33 3.44 -20.53
N VAL A 46 -11.81 3.14 -19.33
CA VAL A 46 -10.98 2.60 -18.25
C VAL A 46 -10.92 1.08 -18.34
N LYS A 47 -9.71 0.50 -18.26
CA LYS A 47 -9.53 -0.96 -18.17
C LYS A 47 -9.28 -1.36 -16.72
N THR A 48 -10.21 -2.13 -16.16
CA THR A 48 -10.15 -2.61 -14.78
C THR A 48 -9.89 -4.11 -14.72
N GLY A 49 -9.35 -4.58 -13.61
CA GLY A 49 -9.26 -6.01 -13.34
C GLY A 49 -9.03 -6.30 -11.87
N ASP A 50 -9.29 -7.56 -11.52
CA ASP A 50 -9.09 -8.12 -10.19
C ASP A 50 -8.06 -9.25 -10.25
N LEU A 51 -7.08 -9.20 -9.37
CA LEU A 51 -6.13 -10.27 -9.13
C LEU A 51 -6.30 -10.75 -7.69
N VAL A 52 -6.65 -12.02 -7.52
CA VAL A 52 -6.89 -12.63 -6.20
C VAL A 52 -5.90 -13.76 -5.99
N THR A 53 -5.27 -13.79 -4.83
CA THR A 53 -4.46 -14.91 -4.38
C THR A 53 -4.67 -15.16 -2.89
N TYR A 54 -4.60 -16.42 -2.48
CA TYR A 54 -4.71 -16.80 -1.08
C TYR A 54 -3.42 -17.46 -0.63
N ASP A 55 -2.79 -16.87 0.38
CA ASP A 55 -1.61 -17.39 1.03
C ASP A 55 -2.03 -18.20 2.25
N LYS A 56 -2.04 -19.53 2.09
CA LYS A 56 -2.50 -20.46 3.13
C LYS A 56 -1.59 -20.45 4.35
N GLU A 57 -0.28 -20.34 4.14
CA GLU A 57 0.72 -20.41 5.22
C GLU A 57 0.59 -19.19 6.14
N ASN A 58 0.43 -18.01 5.55
CA ASN A 58 0.30 -16.76 6.30
C ASN A 58 -1.15 -16.38 6.64
N GLY A 59 -2.14 -17.14 6.16
CA GLY A 59 -3.56 -16.84 6.37
C GLY A 59 -3.99 -15.50 5.77
N MET A 60 -3.52 -15.18 4.56
CA MET A 60 -3.78 -13.89 3.90
C MET A 60 -4.58 -14.08 2.62
N HIS A 61 -5.79 -13.51 2.57
CA HIS A 61 -6.50 -13.29 1.32
C HIS A 61 -6.02 -11.97 0.72
N LYS A 62 -5.26 -12.03 -0.37
CA LYS A 62 -4.66 -10.85 -1.01
C LYS A 62 -5.42 -10.55 -2.30
N LYS A 63 -5.98 -9.34 -2.42
CA LYS A 63 -6.72 -8.90 -3.60
C LYS A 63 -6.16 -7.57 -4.11
N VAL A 64 -5.82 -7.51 -5.39
CA VAL A 64 -5.46 -6.27 -6.08
C VAL A 64 -6.56 -5.93 -7.08
N PHE A 65 -7.19 -4.77 -6.92
CA PHE A 65 -8.04 -4.18 -7.94
C PHE A 65 -7.26 -3.08 -8.65
N TYR A 66 -7.09 -3.19 -9.97
CA TYR A 66 -6.37 -2.20 -10.75
C TYR A 66 -7.29 -1.47 -11.73
N SER A 67 -6.95 -0.23 -12.08
CA SER A 67 -7.64 0.58 -13.08
C SER A 67 -6.62 1.35 -13.90
N PHE A 68 -6.53 1.04 -15.19
CA PHE A 68 -5.74 1.81 -16.15
C PHE A 68 -6.60 2.92 -16.77
N ILE A 69 -6.12 4.15 -16.64
CA ILE A 69 -6.75 5.36 -17.18
C ILE A 69 -5.74 5.99 -18.15
N ASP A 70 -6.04 5.90 -19.45
CA ASP A 70 -5.26 6.51 -20.53
C ASP A 70 -6.05 7.68 -21.11
N ASP A 71 -6.20 8.72 -20.29
CA ASP A 71 -6.90 9.96 -20.65
C ASP A 71 -6.04 10.77 -21.62
N LYS A 72 -6.57 11.03 -22.81
CA LYS A 72 -5.87 11.75 -23.89
C LYS A 72 -5.67 13.23 -23.60
N ASN A 73 -6.44 13.79 -22.67
CA ASN A 73 -6.29 15.15 -22.19
C ASN A 73 -5.35 15.24 -20.97
N HIS A 74 -4.91 14.09 -20.43
CA HIS A 74 -3.90 14.05 -19.38
C HIS A 74 -2.50 13.79 -19.97
N ASN A 75 -1.47 14.35 -19.34
CA ASN A 75 -0.11 14.28 -19.87
C ASN A 75 0.57 12.91 -19.69
N LYS A 76 -0.04 12.00 -18.92
CA LYS A 76 0.51 10.69 -18.58
C LYS A 76 -0.59 9.64 -18.53
N LYS A 77 -0.22 8.38 -18.73
CA LYS A 77 -1.06 7.24 -18.37
C LYS A 77 -1.07 7.06 -16.87
N ILE A 78 -2.22 6.67 -16.31
CA ILE A 78 -2.39 6.44 -14.87
C ILE A 78 -2.75 4.97 -14.64
N LEU A 79 -2.14 4.38 -13.62
CA LEU A 79 -2.53 3.09 -13.06
C LEU A 79 -2.89 3.29 -11.59
N VAL A 80 -4.16 3.10 -11.25
CA VAL A 80 -4.61 3.06 -9.86
C VAL A 80 -4.58 1.63 -9.38
N ILE A 81 -3.86 1.37 -8.28
CA ILE A 81 -3.78 0.05 -7.63
C ILE A 81 -4.42 0.17 -6.25
N ARG A 82 -5.47 -0.63 -6.01
CA ARG A 82 -6.10 -0.75 -4.69
C ARG A 82 -5.77 -2.13 -4.11
N THR A 83 -4.94 -2.14 -3.08
CA THR A 83 -4.66 -3.33 -2.28
C THR A 83 -5.80 -3.52 -1.28
N LYS A 84 -6.52 -4.64 -1.43
CA LYS A 84 -7.63 -5.08 -0.59
C LYS A 84 -7.34 -6.49 -0.07
N GLY A 85 -8.37 -7.10 0.48
CA GLY A 85 -8.30 -8.44 1.04
C GLY A 85 -8.27 -8.38 2.55
N THR A 86 -7.69 -9.41 3.18
CA THR A 86 -7.72 -9.58 4.63
C THR A 86 -6.49 -10.37 5.07
N ILE A 87 -5.80 -9.86 6.09
CA ILE A 87 -4.77 -10.57 6.82
C ILE A 87 -5.44 -11.14 8.06
N ALA A 88 -5.42 -12.47 8.23
CA ALA A 88 -5.99 -13.08 9.42
C ALA A 88 -5.26 -12.60 10.67
N GLY A 89 -6.00 -12.34 11.76
CA GLY A 89 -5.38 -11.91 13.00
C GLY A 89 -4.52 -12.99 13.65
N GLN A 90 -4.90 -14.26 13.50
CA GLN A 90 -4.19 -15.42 14.07
C GLN A 90 -3.90 -15.30 15.59
N TYR A 91 -4.78 -14.62 16.34
CA TYR A 91 -4.74 -14.62 17.80
C TYR A 91 -4.85 -16.06 18.32
N ARG A 92 -3.81 -16.56 18.98
CA ARG A 92 -3.77 -17.96 19.46
C ARG A 92 -2.81 -18.14 20.62
N VAL A 93 -3.15 -19.03 21.53
CA VAL A 93 -2.20 -19.59 22.50
C VAL A 93 -1.27 -20.53 21.73
N TYR A 94 0.04 -20.31 21.82
CA TYR A 94 1.03 -21.10 21.09
C TYR A 94 1.92 -21.95 22.00
N SER A 95 1.96 -21.66 23.30
CA SER A 95 2.66 -22.47 24.29
C SER A 95 1.88 -22.60 25.59
N GLU A 96 2.06 -23.73 26.26
CA GLU A 96 1.49 -24.03 27.57
C GLU A 96 2.53 -24.81 28.36
N GLU A 97 3.02 -24.21 29.45
CA GLU A 97 4.12 -24.73 30.27
C GLU A 97 3.58 -25.10 31.66
N GLY A 98 2.89 -26.25 31.71
CA GLY A 98 2.15 -26.69 32.88
C GLY A 98 0.90 -25.82 33.15
N ALA A 99 0.36 -25.88 34.36
CA ALA A 99 -0.92 -25.22 34.68
C ALA A 99 -0.83 -23.71 34.95
N ASN A 100 0.38 -23.16 35.11
CA ASN A 100 0.58 -21.80 35.64
C ASN A 100 1.19 -20.80 34.64
N LYS A 101 1.62 -21.26 33.45
CA LYS A 101 2.25 -20.40 32.43
C LYS A 101 1.74 -20.78 31.04
N SER A 102 1.37 -19.78 30.25
CA SER A 102 0.95 -19.96 28.86
C SER A 102 1.36 -18.76 28.01
N GLY A 103 1.79 -19.02 26.77
CA GLY A 103 2.22 -18.03 25.80
C GLY A 103 1.15 -17.76 24.75
N LEU A 104 0.85 -16.48 24.54
CA LEU A 104 -0.16 -16.01 23.60
C LEU A 104 0.51 -15.18 22.50
N ALA A 105 0.17 -15.49 21.25
CA ALA A 105 0.54 -14.70 20.09
C ALA A 105 -0.68 -13.92 19.61
N TRP A 106 -0.47 -12.65 19.26
CA TRP A 106 -1.50 -11.76 18.72
C TRP A 106 -0.86 -10.76 17.74
N PRO A 107 -1.62 -10.27 16.75
CA PRO A 107 -1.08 -9.39 15.72
C PRO A 107 -0.99 -7.95 16.25
N SER A 108 0.22 -7.47 16.52
CA SER A 108 0.44 -6.10 17.00
C SER A 108 0.33 -5.04 15.90
N ALA A 109 0.49 -5.44 14.64
CA ALA A 109 0.36 -4.57 13.48
C ALA A 109 0.02 -5.37 12.23
N PHE A 110 -0.60 -4.69 11.26
CA PHE A 110 -0.77 -5.17 9.89
C PHE A 110 -0.02 -4.22 8.95
N LYS A 111 0.64 -4.78 7.94
CA LYS A 111 1.35 -4.02 6.91
C LYS A 111 0.86 -4.47 5.53
N VAL A 112 0.86 -3.54 4.58
CA VAL A 112 0.47 -3.72 3.18
C VAL A 112 1.58 -3.22 2.29
#